data_AF-A0A2V9XZY9-F1
#
_entry.id   AF-A0A2V9XZY9-F1
#
_cell.length_a   1.000
_cell.length_b   1.000
_cell.length_c   1.000
_cell.angle_alpha   90.00
_cell.angle_beta   90.00
_cell.angle_gamma   90.00
#
_symmetry.space_group_name_H-M   'P 1'
#
loop_
_entity.id
_entity.type
_entity.pdbx_description
1 polymer ?
#
loop_
_entity_poly.entity_id
_entity_poly.type
_entity_poly.pdbx_seq_one_letter_code
_entity_poly.pdbx_strand_id
1 'polypeptide(L)'
;MKFRATIFLPLCLTLSAWSQLTFTVPVVDKSDSGSPLEISGTASFTEEVVGNSVTASSEYEVMARNMSGKGVVLLVAYFDEAGPHGGSTHHVLEFDHFFRRDIGPGESFVLARNRPGRRSSWCCINPLEGSDEPKAEVHVQFAQFGDGSTFADEAVAKDILATRSMIVESLRRLEKATDDKEFLQLLSQRVKPDAADGFFEAVRYTQKNEGTAATRAEVRASLAFAEKHAAAIGGEQAAQ
;
A
#
# COMPACT_ATOMS: atom_id res chain seq x y z
N MET A 1 45.63 -68.12 -9.39
CA MET A 1 44.56 -67.37 -8.69
C MET A 1 44.55 -65.94 -9.25
N LYS A 2 43.44 -65.49 -9.84
CA LYS A 2 43.29 -64.14 -10.41
C LYS A 2 42.39 -63.32 -9.47
N PHE A 3 42.94 -62.35 -8.75
CA PHE A 3 42.16 -61.42 -7.94
C PHE A 3 41.77 -60.22 -8.80
N ARG A 4 40.47 -60.08 -9.09
CA ARG A 4 39.88 -58.86 -9.64
C ARG A 4 39.66 -57.89 -8.48
N ALA A 5 40.45 -56.82 -8.44
CA ALA A 5 40.20 -55.70 -7.55
C ALA A 5 39.15 -54.79 -8.22
N THR A 6 37.91 -54.87 -7.76
CA THR A 6 36.84 -53.94 -8.15
C THR A 6 37.01 -52.68 -7.30
N ILE A 7 37.53 -51.61 -7.91
CA ILE A 7 37.64 -50.29 -7.28
C ILE A 7 36.24 -49.68 -7.26
N PHE A 8 35.63 -49.63 -6.09
CA PHE A 8 34.43 -48.81 -5.85
C PHE A 8 34.88 -47.35 -5.74
N LEU A 9 34.58 -46.55 -6.77
CA LEU A 9 34.67 -45.10 -6.69
C LEU A 9 33.53 -44.62 -5.78
N PRO A 10 33.80 -43.95 -4.64
CA PRO A 10 32.74 -43.28 -3.90
C PRO A 10 32.28 -42.09 -4.75
N LEU A 11 31.06 -42.20 -5.27
CA LEU A 11 30.36 -41.11 -5.94
C LEU A 11 30.07 -40.06 -4.86
N CYS A 12 30.99 -39.11 -4.66
CA CYS A 12 30.74 -37.90 -3.88
C CYS A 12 29.64 -37.11 -4.59
N LEU A 13 28.39 -37.38 -4.23
CA LEU A 13 27.25 -36.54 -4.57
C LEU A 13 27.58 -35.14 -4.07
N THR A 14 27.90 -34.24 -5.00
CA THR A 14 27.96 -32.81 -4.74
C THR A 14 26.56 -32.36 -4.40
N LEU A 15 26.19 -32.45 -3.12
CA LEU A 15 25.05 -31.75 -2.56
C LEU A 15 25.33 -30.27 -2.85
N SER A 16 24.64 -29.72 -3.85
CA SER A 16 24.53 -28.27 -4.02
C SER A 16 24.00 -27.75 -2.68
N ALA A 17 24.86 -27.11 -1.89
CA ALA A 17 24.48 -26.58 -0.60
C ALA A 17 23.43 -25.48 -0.84
N TRP A 18 22.17 -25.79 -0.54
CA TRP A 18 21.11 -24.81 -0.45
C TRP A 18 21.20 -24.21 0.95
N SER A 19 21.55 -22.93 1.04
CA SER A 19 21.43 -22.19 2.28
C SER A 19 20.30 -21.19 2.13
N GLN A 20 19.39 -21.20 3.09
CA GLN A 20 18.36 -20.19 3.25
C GLN A 20 18.70 -19.37 4.50
N LEU A 21 18.79 -18.05 4.33
CA LEU A 21 19.02 -17.10 5.42
C LEU A 21 17.81 -16.18 5.52
N THR A 22 17.36 -15.91 6.74
CA THR A 22 16.26 -14.97 7.00
C THR A 22 16.71 -13.91 7.99
N PHE A 23 16.50 -12.66 7.63
CA PHE A 23 16.84 -11.47 8.41
C PHE A 23 15.57 -10.73 8.76
N THR A 24 15.30 -10.52 10.04
CA THR A 24 14.12 -9.76 10.51
C THR A 24 14.58 -8.47 11.17
N VAL A 25 14.03 -7.35 10.71
CA VAL A 25 14.33 -6.02 11.23
C VAL A 25 13.04 -5.31 11.64
N PRO A 26 13.08 -4.44 12.67
CA PRO A 26 11.95 -3.58 12.98
C PRO A 26 11.75 -2.56 11.86
N VAL A 27 10.49 -2.20 11.62
CA VAL A 27 10.17 -1.04 10.78
C VAL A 27 10.49 0.22 11.58
N VAL A 28 11.27 1.11 10.98
CA VAL A 28 11.70 2.36 11.60
C VAL A 28 10.88 3.52 11.04
N ASP A 29 10.21 4.25 11.92
CA ASP A 29 9.57 5.51 11.56
C ASP A 29 10.63 6.61 11.39
N LYS A 30 10.66 7.19 10.20
CA LYS A 30 11.57 8.26 9.77
C LYS A 30 10.80 9.52 9.36
N SER A 31 9.55 9.64 9.79
CA SER A 31 8.71 10.81 9.56
C SER A 31 9.24 12.03 10.32
N ASP A 32 8.93 13.23 9.84
CA ASP A 32 9.31 14.47 10.52
C ASP A 32 8.66 14.59 11.90
N SER A 33 9.29 15.37 12.79
CA SER A 33 8.76 15.65 14.12
C SER A 33 7.35 16.24 14.03
N GLY A 34 6.42 15.69 14.82
CA GLY A 34 5.01 16.09 14.77
C GLY A 34 4.18 15.31 13.76
N SER A 35 4.74 14.25 13.15
CA SER A 35 3.97 13.27 12.37
C SER A 35 2.69 12.87 13.10
N PRO A 36 1.54 12.81 12.39
CA PRO A 36 0.28 12.43 13.01
C PRO A 36 0.15 10.93 13.26
N LEU A 37 1.13 10.12 12.82
CA LEU A 37 1.08 8.68 12.94
C LEU A 37 2.19 8.16 13.87
N GLU A 38 1.83 7.17 14.67
CA GLU A 38 2.78 6.26 15.30
C GLU A 38 2.87 5.00 14.44
N ILE A 39 4.06 4.70 13.93
CA ILE A 39 4.30 3.55 13.04
C ILE A 39 5.06 2.44 13.77
N SER A 40 4.65 1.21 13.52
CA SER A 40 5.30 0.01 14.05
C SER A 40 5.20 -1.16 13.06
N GLY A 41 6.05 -2.16 13.21
CA GLY A 41 6.01 -3.34 12.36
C GLY A 41 7.34 -4.05 12.28
N THR A 42 7.38 -5.09 11.46
CA THR A 42 8.59 -5.85 11.16
C THR A 42 8.63 -6.20 9.69
N ALA A 43 9.83 -6.22 9.11
CA ALA A 43 10.10 -6.77 7.79
C ALA A 43 11.08 -7.94 7.92
N SER A 44 10.82 -9.00 7.16
CA SER A 44 11.67 -10.19 7.07
C SER A 44 12.13 -10.39 5.64
N PHE A 45 13.44 -10.49 5.45
CA PHE A 45 14.09 -10.74 4.17
C PHE A 45 14.63 -12.15 4.16
N THR A 46 14.22 -12.96 3.19
CA THR A 46 14.70 -14.33 3.00
C THR A 46 15.51 -14.43 1.72
N GLU A 47 16.75 -14.91 1.85
CA GLU A 47 17.68 -15.15 0.76
C GLU A 47 17.91 -16.65 0.60
N GLU A 48 17.70 -17.14 -0.62
CA GLU A 48 18.00 -18.51 -1.02
C GLU A 48 19.23 -18.51 -1.94
N VAL A 49 20.31 -19.14 -1.49
CA VAL A 49 21.58 -19.21 -2.24
C VAL A 49 21.70 -20.56 -2.94
N VAL A 50 21.80 -20.54 -4.26
CA VAL A 50 22.00 -21.71 -5.11
C VAL A 50 23.18 -21.48 -6.04
N GLY A 51 24.33 -22.10 -5.73
CA GLY A 51 25.56 -21.86 -6.47
C GLY A 51 26.03 -20.41 -6.33
N ASN A 52 26.19 -19.71 -7.44
CA ASN A 52 26.61 -18.30 -7.48
C ASN A 52 25.42 -17.33 -7.68
N SER A 53 24.23 -17.72 -7.25
CA SER A 53 23.02 -16.91 -7.38
C SER A 53 22.27 -16.86 -6.06
N VAL A 54 21.83 -15.66 -5.68
CA VAL A 54 20.91 -15.43 -4.57
C VAL A 54 19.54 -15.06 -5.12
N THR A 55 18.50 -15.66 -4.56
CA THR A 55 17.11 -15.21 -4.72
C THR A 55 16.64 -14.59 -3.42
N ALA A 56 16.33 -13.30 -3.43
CA ALA A 56 15.83 -12.58 -2.26
C ALA A 56 14.31 -12.42 -2.32
N SER A 57 13.65 -12.41 -1.17
CA SER A 57 12.22 -12.12 -1.02
C SER A 57 11.94 -11.40 0.30
N SER A 58 10.93 -10.53 0.34
CA SER A 58 10.53 -9.82 1.55
C SER A 58 9.09 -10.17 1.98
N GLU A 59 8.87 -10.17 3.30
CA GLU A 59 7.57 -10.25 3.95
C GLU A 59 7.50 -9.19 5.05
N TYR A 60 6.43 -8.40 5.07
CA TYR A 60 6.29 -7.32 6.04
C TYR A 60 4.82 -7.07 6.42
N GLU A 61 4.64 -6.58 7.64
CA GLU A 61 3.39 -6.00 8.12
C GLU A 61 3.71 -4.71 8.87
N VAL A 62 3.23 -3.59 8.32
CA VAL A 62 3.40 -2.25 8.85
C VAL A 62 2.05 -1.78 9.38
N MET A 63 2.03 -1.44 10.66
CA MET A 63 0.88 -0.89 11.36
C MET A 63 1.10 0.60 11.59
N ALA A 64 0.04 1.38 11.46
CA ALA A 64 0.02 2.78 11.84
C ALA A 64 -1.13 3.06 12.81
N ARG A 65 -0.93 4.04 13.69
CA ARG A 65 -1.95 4.54 14.61
C ARG A 65 -2.06 6.04 14.51
N ASN A 66 -3.27 6.57 14.37
CA ASN A 66 -3.49 8.01 14.33
C ASN A 66 -3.35 8.65 15.72
N MET A 67 -2.38 9.53 15.88
CA MET A 67 -2.06 10.25 17.13
C MET A 67 -2.48 11.72 17.11
N SER A 68 -3.06 12.23 16.02
CA SER A 68 -3.31 13.66 15.79
C SER A 68 -4.46 14.29 16.57
N GLY A 69 -5.25 13.52 17.32
CA GLY A 69 -6.49 14.00 17.95
C GLY A 69 -7.59 14.38 16.96
N LYS A 70 -7.33 14.30 15.65
CA LYS A 70 -8.24 14.63 14.54
C LYS A 70 -8.42 13.41 13.64
N GLY A 71 -9.53 13.36 12.91
CA GLY A 71 -9.73 12.33 11.88
C GLY A 71 -8.81 12.58 10.68
N VAL A 72 -8.10 11.56 10.19
CA VAL A 72 -7.28 11.66 8.97
C VAL A 72 -8.14 11.29 7.76
N VAL A 73 -8.21 12.20 6.78
CA VAL A 73 -8.97 12.02 5.53
C VAL A 73 -8.08 11.80 4.31
N LEU A 74 -6.79 12.15 4.38
CA LEU A 74 -5.80 11.83 3.36
C LEU A 74 -4.47 11.54 4.03
N LEU A 75 -3.78 10.51 3.58
CA LEU A 75 -2.43 10.18 3.99
C LEU A 75 -1.62 9.78 2.75
N VAL A 76 -0.42 10.34 2.65
CA VAL A 76 0.63 9.90 1.72
C VAL A 76 1.85 9.53 2.54
N ALA A 77 2.35 8.32 2.36
CA ALA A 77 3.55 7.83 3.02
C ALA A 77 4.44 7.06 2.04
N TYR A 78 5.73 7.03 2.32
CA TYR A 78 6.70 6.18 1.64
C TYR A 78 7.12 5.04 2.54
N PHE A 79 7.28 3.86 1.96
CA PHE A 79 7.86 2.71 2.64
C PHE A 79 8.99 2.14 1.79
N ASP A 80 10.20 2.21 2.33
CA ASP A 80 11.43 1.74 1.72
C ASP A 80 11.90 0.48 2.42
N GLU A 81 12.08 -0.60 1.66
CA GLU A 81 12.66 -1.84 2.16
C GLU A 81 13.87 -2.26 1.34
N ALA A 82 14.88 -2.85 1.99
CA ALA A 82 16.03 -3.46 1.33
C ALA A 82 16.61 -4.62 2.16
N GLY A 83 16.91 -5.72 1.47
CA GLY A 83 17.58 -6.88 2.06
C GLY A 83 19.12 -6.78 1.94
N PRO A 84 19.85 -7.74 2.53
CA PRO A 84 21.32 -7.67 2.64
C PRO A 84 22.06 -7.61 1.30
N HIS A 85 21.65 -8.40 0.31
CA HIS A 85 22.26 -8.36 -1.03
C HIS A 85 21.38 -7.60 -2.05
N GLY A 86 20.65 -6.58 -1.60
CA GLY A 86 19.87 -5.67 -2.44
C GLY A 86 18.38 -5.99 -2.52
N GLY A 87 17.78 -5.73 -3.69
CA GLY A 87 16.34 -5.91 -3.91
C GLY A 87 15.49 -4.80 -3.30
N SER A 88 15.99 -3.55 -3.28
CA SER A 88 15.27 -2.45 -2.69
C SER A 88 13.96 -2.16 -3.42
N THR A 89 12.91 -1.92 -2.63
CA THR A 89 11.61 -1.53 -3.17
C THR A 89 11.16 -0.25 -2.50
N HIS A 90 10.82 0.74 -3.30
CA HIS A 90 10.20 1.98 -2.86
C HIS A 90 8.69 1.88 -3.10
N HIS A 91 7.91 1.98 -2.03
CA HIS A 91 6.46 1.94 -2.08
C HIS A 91 5.90 3.34 -1.81
N VAL A 92 5.01 3.80 -2.70
CA VAL A 92 4.15 4.95 -2.45
C VAL A 92 2.82 4.45 -1.91
N LEU A 93 2.46 4.91 -0.72
CA LEU A 93 1.26 4.49 0.02
C LEU A 93 0.28 5.66 0.08
N GLU A 94 -0.86 5.51 -0.60
CA GLU A 94 -1.89 6.54 -0.70
C GLU A 94 -3.20 6.05 -0.08
N PHE A 95 -3.68 6.77 0.93
CA PHE A 95 -4.93 6.49 1.61
C PHE A 95 -5.83 7.71 1.56
N ASP A 96 -6.71 7.78 0.55
CA ASP A 96 -7.76 8.79 0.50
C ASP A 96 -9.02 8.26 1.21
N HIS A 97 -9.36 8.87 2.35
CA HIS A 97 -10.55 8.61 3.14
C HIS A 97 -11.64 9.67 2.94
N PHE A 98 -11.48 10.60 1.99
CA PHE A 98 -12.45 11.64 1.71
C PHE A 98 -13.85 11.10 1.34
N PHE A 99 -13.92 9.95 0.68
CA PHE A 99 -15.16 9.30 0.22
C PHE A 99 -15.65 8.17 1.14
N ARG A 100 -15.12 8.07 2.37
CA ARG A 100 -15.44 7.02 3.34
C ARG A 100 -15.28 7.57 4.76
N ARG A 101 -15.42 6.73 5.79
CA ARG A 101 -15.12 7.14 7.17
C ARG A 101 -13.63 7.49 7.28
N ASP A 102 -13.34 8.61 7.94
CA ASP A 102 -12.01 9.04 8.34
C ASP A 102 -11.34 8.04 9.29
N ILE A 103 -9.99 8.05 9.31
CA ILE A 103 -9.21 7.29 10.29
C ILE A 103 -9.26 8.09 11.60
N GLY A 104 -10.01 7.60 12.57
CA GLY A 104 -10.30 8.34 13.79
C GLY A 104 -9.09 8.49 14.72
N PRO A 105 -9.14 9.41 15.70
CA PRO A 105 -8.10 9.52 16.72
C PRO A 105 -7.90 8.21 17.47
N GLY A 106 -6.65 7.77 17.61
CA GLY A 106 -6.26 6.54 18.28
C GLY A 106 -6.52 5.25 17.49
N GLU A 107 -7.13 5.34 16.30
CA GLU A 107 -7.41 4.19 15.43
C GLU A 107 -6.11 3.62 14.84
N SER A 108 -6.00 2.29 14.87
CA SER A 108 -4.90 1.54 14.24
C SER A 108 -5.37 0.89 12.95
N PHE A 109 -4.50 0.90 11.94
CA PHE A 109 -4.75 0.31 10.64
C PHE A 109 -3.48 -0.29 10.04
N VAL A 110 -3.64 -1.19 9.06
CA VAL A 110 -2.52 -1.75 8.30
C VAL A 110 -2.12 -0.71 7.25
N LEU A 111 -0.93 -0.14 7.41
CA LEU A 111 -0.38 0.86 6.49
C LEU A 111 0.18 0.20 5.23
N ALA A 112 0.90 -0.92 5.40
CA ALA A 112 1.40 -1.72 4.29
C ALA A 112 1.53 -3.17 4.73
N ARG A 113 1.28 -4.11 3.81
CA ARG A 113 1.59 -5.52 4.05
C ARG A 113 1.96 -6.22 2.78
N ASN A 114 2.93 -7.12 2.88
CA ASN A 114 3.13 -8.17 1.91
C ASN A 114 2.70 -9.51 2.52
N ARG A 115 1.98 -10.34 1.75
CA ARG A 115 1.47 -11.64 2.25
C ARG A 115 2.39 -12.78 1.81
N PRO A 116 2.41 -13.90 2.57
CA PRO A 116 3.05 -15.13 2.14
C PRO A 116 2.57 -15.53 0.73
N GLY A 117 3.50 -15.63 -0.22
CA GLY A 117 3.23 -16.09 -1.59
C GLY A 117 3.19 -15.00 -2.68
N ARG A 118 3.10 -13.71 -2.35
CA ARG A 118 3.40 -12.60 -3.26
C ARG A 118 4.84 -12.12 -3.01
N ARG A 119 5.81 -12.99 -3.28
CA ARG A 119 7.22 -12.62 -3.10
C ARG A 119 7.59 -11.57 -4.15
N SER A 120 8.07 -10.41 -3.72
CA SER A 120 8.97 -9.56 -4.51
C SER A 120 10.28 -10.34 -4.64
N SER A 121 10.32 -11.30 -5.57
CA SER A 121 11.49 -12.13 -5.76
C SER A 121 12.49 -11.42 -6.65
N TRP A 122 13.68 -11.14 -6.12
CA TRP A 122 14.82 -10.69 -6.92
C TRP A 122 15.73 -11.88 -7.14
N CYS A 123 15.92 -12.29 -8.38
CA CYS A 123 16.82 -13.38 -8.72
C CYS A 123 18.21 -12.86 -9.04
N CYS A 124 19.15 -13.81 -9.12
CA CYS A 124 20.36 -13.64 -9.90
C CYS A 124 21.31 -12.58 -9.31
N ILE A 125 21.20 -12.36 -8.00
CA ILE A 125 22.10 -11.51 -7.22
C ILE A 125 23.41 -12.27 -6.99
N ASN A 126 24.54 -11.57 -7.12
CA ASN A 126 25.87 -12.17 -6.94
C ASN A 126 26.19 -12.32 -5.43
N PRO A 127 26.38 -13.54 -4.91
CA PRO A 127 26.68 -13.76 -3.49
C PRO A 127 28.07 -13.29 -3.06
N LEU A 128 28.92 -12.87 -4.00
CA LEU A 128 30.25 -12.32 -3.71
C LEU A 128 30.26 -10.80 -3.55
N GLU A 129 29.14 -10.13 -3.84
CA GLU A 129 28.97 -8.71 -3.51
C GLU A 129 28.86 -8.53 -2.00
N GLY A 130 29.28 -7.36 -1.49
CA GLY A 130 29.17 -7.07 -0.06
C GLY A 130 27.70 -7.05 0.39
N SER A 131 27.42 -7.53 1.60
CA SER A 131 26.10 -7.44 2.19
C SER A 131 25.94 -6.14 2.98
N ASP A 132 24.85 -5.42 2.74
CA ASP A 132 24.42 -4.28 3.53
C ASP A 132 23.57 -4.72 4.74
N GLU A 133 23.37 -3.81 5.70
CA GLU A 133 22.42 -4.05 6.78
C GLU A 133 20.98 -3.92 6.24
N PRO A 134 20.12 -4.93 6.44
CA PRO A 134 18.74 -4.88 5.98
C PRO A 134 17.98 -3.75 6.66
N LYS A 135 17.06 -3.11 5.94
CA LYS A 135 16.29 -1.97 6.46
C LYS A 135 14.85 -1.96 5.98
N ALA A 136 14.00 -1.38 6.82
CA ALA A 136 12.59 -1.14 6.56
C ALA A 136 12.22 0.21 7.19
N GLU A 137 11.99 1.22 6.36
CA GLU A 137 11.86 2.61 6.79
C GLU A 137 10.56 3.21 6.25
N VAL A 138 9.79 3.89 7.10
CA VAL A 138 8.55 4.55 6.72
C VAL A 138 8.66 6.04 6.93
N HIS A 139 8.16 6.81 5.96
CA HIS A 139 8.12 8.27 6.02
C HIS A 139 6.71 8.77 5.70
N VAL A 140 6.02 9.37 6.67
CA VAL A 140 4.79 10.12 6.41
C VAL A 140 5.14 11.43 5.71
N GLN A 141 4.66 11.58 4.48
CA GLN A 141 4.99 12.72 3.62
C GLN A 141 3.92 13.82 3.65
N PHE A 142 2.66 13.42 3.86
CA PHE A 142 1.55 14.36 3.95
C PHE A 142 0.37 13.73 4.68
N ALA A 143 -0.35 14.53 5.46
CA ALA A 143 -1.69 14.17 5.93
C ALA A 143 -2.64 15.36 5.87
N GLN A 144 -3.89 15.11 5.50
CA GLN A 144 -4.99 16.07 5.67
C GLN A 144 -5.97 15.53 6.70
N PHE A 145 -6.41 16.41 7.59
CA PHE A 145 -7.39 16.10 8.62
C PHE A 145 -8.81 16.50 8.20
N GLY A 146 -9.82 15.94 8.88
CA GLY A 146 -11.23 16.20 8.59
C GLY A 146 -11.65 17.66 8.80
N ASP A 147 -10.88 18.45 9.55
CA ASP A 147 -11.08 19.90 9.71
C ASP A 147 -10.35 20.74 8.65
N GLY A 148 -9.65 20.11 7.70
CA GLY A 148 -8.91 20.78 6.64
C GLY A 148 -7.49 21.19 6.99
N SER A 149 -7.08 21.10 8.26
CA SER A 149 -5.67 21.28 8.61
C SER A 149 -4.80 20.17 8.00
N THR A 150 -3.51 20.44 7.84
CA THR A 150 -2.56 19.52 7.20
C THR A 150 -1.31 19.33 8.04
N PHE A 151 -0.66 18.19 7.82
CA PHE A 151 0.73 17.92 8.19
C PHE A 151 1.55 17.89 6.90
N ALA A 152 2.68 18.61 6.91
CA ALA A 152 3.61 18.77 5.78
C ALA A 152 2.99 19.45 4.54
N ASP A 153 3.75 19.45 3.43
CA ASP A 153 3.43 20.21 2.21
C ASP A 153 2.35 19.51 1.36
N GLU A 154 1.27 20.24 1.08
CA GLU A 154 0.16 19.79 0.23
C GLU A 154 0.60 19.49 -1.20
N ALA A 155 1.72 20.05 -1.67
CA ALA A 155 2.28 19.77 -2.99
C ALA A 155 2.49 18.28 -3.25
N VAL A 156 2.79 17.49 -2.21
CA VAL A 156 2.94 16.02 -2.28
C VAL A 156 1.64 15.33 -2.70
N ALA A 157 0.49 15.88 -2.30
CA ALA A 157 -0.83 15.28 -2.53
C ALA A 157 -1.64 15.96 -3.64
N LYS A 158 -1.03 16.90 -4.38
CA LYS A 158 -1.71 17.74 -5.36
C LYS A 158 -2.56 16.96 -6.37
N ASP A 159 -2.01 15.88 -6.92
CA ASP A 159 -2.70 15.10 -7.94
C ASP A 159 -3.91 14.36 -7.35
N ILE A 160 -3.77 13.78 -6.14
CA ILE A 160 -4.87 13.12 -5.43
C ILE A 160 -5.99 14.12 -5.15
N LEU A 161 -5.64 15.30 -4.62
CA LEU A 161 -6.60 16.36 -4.32
C LEU A 161 -7.32 16.85 -5.57
N ALA A 162 -6.62 16.98 -6.70
CA ALA A 162 -7.19 17.40 -7.97
C ALA A 162 -8.22 16.41 -8.53
N THR A 163 -8.11 15.11 -8.23
CA THR A 163 -9.07 14.11 -8.69
C THR A 163 -10.41 14.14 -7.95
N ARG A 164 -10.46 14.69 -6.73
CA ARG A 164 -11.66 14.62 -5.87
C ARG A 164 -12.88 15.26 -6.49
N SER A 165 -12.72 16.40 -7.17
CA SER A 165 -13.82 17.08 -7.85
C SER A 165 -14.45 16.21 -8.94
N MET A 166 -13.63 15.50 -9.74
CA MET A 166 -14.08 14.60 -10.79
C MET A 166 -14.84 13.38 -10.22
N ILE A 167 -14.36 12.85 -9.09
CA ILE A 167 -15.03 11.74 -8.39
C ILE A 167 -16.38 12.21 -7.83
N VAL A 168 -16.43 13.36 -7.15
CA VAL A 168 -17.68 13.93 -6.62
C VAL A 168 -18.70 14.18 -7.74
N GLU A 169 -18.29 14.76 -8.86
CA GLU A 169 -19.17 15.01 -10.00
C GLU A 169 -19.74 13.71 -10.56
N SER A 170 -18.90 12.69 -10.70
CA SER A 170 -19.29 11.37 -11.21
C SER A 170 -20.23 10.64 -10.24
N LEU A 171 -19.97 10.70 -8.93
CA LEU A 171 -20.86 10.19 -7.89
C LEU A 171 -22.24 10.86 -7.93
N ARG A 172 -22.28 12.19 -8.08
CA ARG A 172 -23.54 12.95 -8.22
C ARG A 172 -24.31 12.55 -9.48
N ARG A 173 -23.61 12.30 -10.59
CA ARG A 173 -24.23 11.83 -11.83
C ARG A 173 -24.84 10.44 -11.66
N LEU A 174 -24.14 9.53 -10.98
CA LEU A 174 -24.64 8.19 -10.66
C LEU A 174 -25.85 8.22 -9.73
N GLU A 175 -25.83 9.06 -8.69
CA GLU A 175 -26.95 9.16 -7.75
C GLU A 175 -28.24 9.65 -8.44
N LYS A 176 -28.11 10.55 -9.42
CA LYS A 176 -29.23 11.11 -10.19
C LYS A 176 -29.87 10.12 -11.16
N ALA A 177 -29.26 8.96 -11.41
CA ALA A 177 -29.84 7.95 -12.28
C ALA A 177 -31.21 7.51 -11.75
N THR A 178 -32.22 7.56 -12.63
CA THR A 178 -33.62 7.32 -12.28
C THR A 178 -33.97 5.84 -12.18
N ASP A 179 -33.24 4.98 -12.90
CA ASP A 179 -33.41 3.53 -12.88
C ASP A 179 -32.05 2.80 -12.87
N ASP A 180 -32.09 1.46 -12.80
CA ASP A 180 -30.88 0.62 -12.78
C ASP A 180 -30.17 0.55 -14.13
N LYS A 181 -30.91 0.69 -15.25
CA LYS A 181 -30.32 0.64 -16.59
C LYS A 181 -29.47 1.88 -16.83
N GLU A 182 -30.00 3.05 -16.51
CA GLU A 182 -29.29 4.33 -16.57
C GLU A 182 -28.08 4.31 -15.63
N PHE A 183 -28.26 3.84 -14.39
CA PHE A 183 -27.18 3.73 -13.41
C PHE A 183 -26.01 2.88 -13.93
N LEU A 184 -26.30 1.68 -14.46
CA LEU A 184 -25.27 0.79 -15.00
C LEU A 184 -24.61 1.35 -16.26
N GLN A 185 -25.36 2.04 -17.11
CA GLN A 185 -24.80 2.71 -18.28
C GLN A 185 -23.82 3.81 -17.87
N LEU A 186 -24.15 4.59 -16.84
CA LEU A 186 -23.27 5.62 -16.29
C LEU A 186 -22.04 5.02 -15.62
N LEU A 187 -22.22 3.97 -14.80
CA LEU A 187 -21.12 3.31 -14.08
C LEU A 187 -20.10 2.66 -15.02
N SER A 188 -20.55 2.21 -16.19
CA SER A 188 -19.68 1.62 -17.22
C SER A 188 -18.77 2.63 -17.94
N GLN A 189 -19.06 3.93 -17.82
CA GLN A 189 -18.23 4.98 -18.43
C GLN A 189 -16.95 5.16 -17.61
N ARG A 190 -15.81 5.21 -18.30
CA ARG A 190 -14.54 5.57 -17.66
C ARG A 190 -14.54 7.05 -17.29
N VAL A 191 -14.08 7.35 -16.08
CA VAL A 191 -13.84 8.72 -15.64
C VAL A 191 -12.42 9.13 -16.01
N LYS A 192 -12.21 10.39 -16.38
CA LYS A 192 -10.87 10.94 -16.60
C LYS A 192 -10.54 11.94 -15.49
N PRO A 193 -9.27 11.99 -15.01
CA PRO A 193 -8.12 11.17 -15.40
C PRO A 193 -8.22 9.71 -14.90
N ASP A 194 -7.34 8.82 -15.38
CA ASP A 194 -7.36 7.40 -15.00
C ASP A 194 -7.22 7.18 -13.48
N ALA A 195 -6.51 8.08 -12.78
CA ALA A 195 -6.44 8.09 -11.33
C ALA A 195 -7.83 8.23 -10.66
N ALA A 196 -8.72 9.05 -11.22
CA ALA A 196 -10.09 9.16 -10.74
C ALA A 196 -10.92 7.91 -11.09
N ASP A 197 -10.65 7.28 -12.24
CA ASP A 197 -11.33 6.03 -12.63
C ASP A 197 -10.99 4.87 -11.68
N GLY A 198 -9.79 4.86 -11.08
CA GLY A 198 -9.39 3.86 -10.08
C GLY A 198 -10.37 3.75 -8.90
N PHE A 199 -10.96 4.87 -8.47
CA PHE A 199 -12.05 4.85 -7.49
C PHE A 199 -13.28 4.09 -8.02
N PHE A 200 -13.68 4.35 -9.28
CA PHE A 200 -14.83 3.70 -9.89
C PHE A 200 -14.56 2.24 -10.30
N GLU A 201 -13.31 1.81 -10.43
CA GLU A 201 -12.97 0.39 -10.56
C GLU A 201 -13.40 -0.41 -9.33
N ALA A 202 -13.21 0.14 -8.12
CA ALA A 202 -13.69 -0.47 -6.89
C ALA A 202 -15.23 -0.52 -6.85
N VAL A 203 -15.91 0.58 -7.22
CA VAL A 203 -17.38 0.64 -7.29
C VAL A 203 -17.93 -0.39 -8.30
N ARG A 204 -17.29 -0.53 -9.47
CA ARG A 204 -17.62 -1.55 -10.48
C ARG A 204 -17.36 -2.96 -9.95
N TYR A 205 -16.30 -3.17 -9.17
CA TYR A 205 -16.03 -4.44 -8.50
C TYR A 205 -17.14 -4.78 -7.50
N THR A 206 -17.59 -3.83 -6.67
CA THR A 206 -18.76 -4.03 -5.80
C THR A 206 -19.99 -4.41 -6.60
N GLN A 207 -20.27 -3.72 -7.71
CA GLN A 207 -21.41 -4.05 -8.57
C GLN A 207 -21.37 -5.49 -9.08
N LYS A 208 -20.19 -5.96 -9.48
CA LYS A 208 -20.01 -7.33 -9.97
C LYS A 208 -20.24 -8.39 -8.89
N ASN A 209 -19.87 -8.10 -7.64
CA ASN A 209 -19.88 -9.11 -6.56
C ASN A 209 -21.09 -9.01 -5.63
N GLU A 210 -21.65 -7.83 -5.45
CA GLU A 210 -22.71 -7.52 -4.48
C GLU A 210 -24.00 -6.99 -5.13
N GLY A 211 -23.94 -6.66 -6.42
CA GLY A 211 -25.10 -6.25 -7.22
C GLY A 211 -25.45 -4.76 -7.14
N THR A 212 -26.37 -4.33 -8.02
CA THR A 212 -26.68 -2.91 -8.26
C THR A 212 -27.19 -2.16 -7.02
N ALA A 213 -28.01 -2.80 -6.19
CA ALA A 213 -28.56 -2.16 -4.99
C ALA A 213 -27.47 -1.83 -3.96
N ALA A 214 -26.51 -2.74 -3.73
CA ALA A 214 -25.38 -2.51 -2.85
C ALA A 214 -24.49 -1.37 -3.38
N THR A 215 -24.20 -1.37 -4.69
CA THR A 215 -23.42 -0.30 -5.32
C THR A 215 -24.10 1.06 -5.26
N ARG A 216 -25.43 1.14 -5.45
CA ARG A 216 -26.18 2.39 -5.27
C ARG A 216 -26.08 2.91 -3.83
N ALA A 217 -26.11 2.02 -2.83
CA ALA A 217 -25.92 2.38 -1.44
C ALA A 217 -24.50 2.88 -1.16
N GLU A 218 -23.49 2.23 -1.72
CA GLU A 218 -22.08 2.64 -1.65
C GLU A 218 -21.88 4.04 -2.26
N VAL A 219 -22.37 4.28 -3.48
CA VAL A 219 -22.31 5.59 -4.16
C VAL A 219 -22.91 6.69 -3.29
N ARG A 220 -24.09 6.46 -2.71
CA ARG A 220 -24.74 7.43 -1.82
C ARG A 220 -23.92 7.68 -0.56
N ALA A 221 -23.42 6.62 0.07
CA ALA A 221 -22.59 6.74 1.27
C ALA A 221 -21.30 7.52 0.99
N SER A 222 -20.61 7.21 -0.10
CA SER A 222 -19.39 7.91 -0.50
C SER A 222 -19.62 9.38 -0.81
N LEU A 223 -20.73 9.72 -1.47
CA LEU A 223 -21.10 11.11 -1.69
C LEU A 223 -21.40 11.85 -0.39
N ALA A 224 -22.12 11.21 0.55
CA ALA A 224 -22.40 11.80 1.86
C ALA A 224 -21.13 12.07 2.67
N PHE A 225 -20.14 11.16 2.62
CA PHE A 225 -18.82 11.40 3.24
C PHE A 225 -18.07 12.55 2.56
N ALA A 226 -18.05 12.60 1.23
CA ALA A 226 -17.39 13.67 0.49
C ALA A 226 -17.99 15.05 0.83
N GLU A 227 -19.32 15.14 0.93
CA GLU A 227 -20.00 16.39 1.29
C GLU A 227 -19.74 16.80 2.74
N LYS A 228 -19.76 15.84 3.67
CA LYS A 228 -19.39 16.08 5.07
C LYS A 228 -17.97 16.63 5.18
N HIS A 229 -16.99 15.99 4.53
CA HIS A 229 -15.60 16.42 4.59
C HIS A 229 -15.37 17.75 3.87
N ALA A 230 -15.98 17.96 2.69
CA ALA A 230 -15.89 19.23 1.97
C ALA A 230 -16.42 20.40 2.82
N ALA A 231 -17.55 20.21 3.51
CA ALA A 231 -18.13 21.24 4.36
C ALA A 231 -17.23 21.60 5.55
N ALA A 232 -16.61 20.60 6.19
CA ALA A 232 -15.70 20.82 7.30
C ALA A 232 -14.43 21.57 6.86
N ILE A 233 -13.83 21.17 5.73
CA ILE A 233 -12.63 21.80 5.18
C ILE A 233 -12.92 23.25 4.74
N GLY A 234 -14.03 23.48 4.04
CA GLY A 234 -14.39 24.82 3.56
C GLY A 234 -14.84 25.78 4.68
N GLY A 235 -15.40 25.25 5.78
CA GLY A 235 -15.81 26.06 6.93
C GLY A 235 -14.62 26.63 7.71
N GLU A 236 -13.54 25.86 7.85
CA GLU A 236 -12.34 26.28 8.58
C GLU A 236 -11.47 27.26 7.77
N GLN A 237 -11.39 27.06 6.44
CA GLN A 237 -10.71 28.01 5.54
C GLN A 237 -11.38 29.39 5.48
N ALA A 238 -12.67 29.48 5.82
CA ALA A 238 -13.40 30.74 5.91
C ALA A 238 -13.26 31.43 7.28
N ALA A 239 -12.69 30.74 8.28
CA ALA A 239 -12.54 31.23 9.67
C ALA A 239 -11.12 31.72 10.01
N GLN A 240 -10.16 31.57 9.08
CA GLN A 240 -8.78 32.06 9.17
C GLN A 240 -8.61 33.37 8.37
#